data_AF-A0A2E2AEK4-F1
#
_entry.id   AF-A0A2E2AEK4-F1
#
_cell.length_a   1.000
_cell.length_b   1.000
_cell.length_c   1.000
_cell.angle_alpha   90.00
_cell.angle_beta   90.00
_cell.angle_gamma   90.00
#
_symmetry.space_group_name_H-M   'P 1'
#
loop_
_entity.id
_entity.type
_entity.pdbx_description
1 polymer ?
#
loop_
_entity_poly.entity_id
_entity_poly.type
_entity_poly.pdbx_seq_one_letter_code
_entity_poly.pdbx_strand_id
1 'polypeptide(L)'
;MLFWSSLPVRVWMHLMKTIYTQRMIKRRIKNQKGFTLLELILAMSIVAIVVALGLGGVRLGIAARDVGEQKVDIYQRLRIISEQLKQKLQSTYPVFVSKINGMPGATASLSSKKILAFEGNTDSIRFVTFSTPMSASDPKTLMHEVKFYIGKHPETGQNGVILMERDISNGDTFSKIEPRSSSIQYFVMAENVAQLKFRYYQMKKTPLNDLDRLNNKPLKFSGQWNDSISMIPFEQSQDSPSQSNLVLDFEKSNKISLPRAVEITIGINPEPKPGEEAAKNELKTVFSPPIIVLLNSGMEFALPPMKKEADNENA
;
A
#
# COMPACT_ATOMS: atom_id res chain seq x y z
N MET A 1 61.82 100.00 1.99
CA MET A 1 61.47 99.62 3.38
C MET A 1 59.96 99.69 3.50
N LEU A 2 59.29 98.64 3.04
CA LEU A 2 57.82 98.50 2.96
C LEU A 2 57.63 97.09 2.42
N PHE A 3 57.05 96.15 3.18
CA PHE A 3 56.31 95.02 2.59
C PHE A 3 55.51 94.31 3.68
N TRP A 4 54.20 94.26 3.45
CA TRP A 4 53.23 93.40 4.10
C TRP A 4 53.42 91.92 3.70
N SER A 5 52.66 91.04 4.37
CA SER A 5 52.40 89.62 4.09
C SER A 5 53.50 88.66 4.59
N SER A 6 53.23 87.54 5.24
CA SER A 6 52.13 86.60 5.10
C SER A 6 51.87 85.83 6.41
N LEU A 7 50.63 85.81 6.90
CA LEU A 7 50.22 84.77 7.85
C LEU A 7 49.89 83.49 7.07
N PRO A 8 50.38 82.31 7.49
CA PRO A 8 50.29 81.09 6.71
C PRO A 8 48.86 80.52 6.66
N VAL A 9 48.48 79.98 5.49
CA VAL A 9 47.20 79.31 5.19
C VAL A 9 46.78 78.29 6.27
N ARG A 10 47.76 77.71 6.97
CA ARG A 10 47.59 76.73 8.04
C ARG A 10 46.88 77.28 9.29
N VAL A 11 47.02 78.58 9.59
CA VAL A 11 46.39 79.24 10.75
C VAL A 11 44.91 79.55 10.46
N TRP A 12 44.59 79.97 9.23
CA TRP A 12 43.22 80.18 8.79
C TRP A 12 42.40 78.89 8.80
N MET A 13 43.01 77.77 8.38
CA MET A 13 42.35 76.46 8.36
C MET A 13 42.07 75.90 9.77
N HIS A 14 42.92 76.22 10.77
CA HIS A 14 42.69 75.84 12.17
C HIS A 14 41.62 76.68 12.85
N LEU A 15 41.58 78.00 12.60
CA LEU A 15 40.51 78.86 13.13
C LEU A 15 39.15 78.53 12.50
N MET A 16 39.11 78.22 11.20
CA MET A 16 37.86 77.86 10.52
C MET A 16 37.35 76.48 10.94
N LYS A 17 38.22 75.48 11.17
CA LYS A 17 37.82 74.16 11.71
C LYS A 17 37.20 74.29 13.10
N THR A 18 37.71 75.19 13.94
CA THR A 18 37.24 75.36 15.33
C THR A 18 35.91 76.11 15.39
N ILE A 19 35.67 77.07 14.49
CA ILE A 19 34.40 77.81 14.41
C ILE A 19 33.28 76.98 13.75
N TYR A 20 33.61 76.12 12.77
CA TYR A 20 32.62 75.21 12.16
C TYR A 20 32.22 74.06 13.10
N THR A 21 33.16 73.53 13.88
CA THR A 21 32.86 72.46 14.86
C THR A 21 32.14 72.98 16.10
N GLN A 22 32.42 74.19 16.59
CA GLN A 22 31.68 74.73 17.74
C GLN A 22 30.24 75.15 17.42
N ARG A 23 29.92 75.53 16.17
CA ARG A 23 28.53 75.85 15.76
C ARG A 23 27.69 74.59 15.46
N MET A 24 28.34 73.45 15.21
CA MET A 24 27.70 72.14 15.00
C MET A 24 27.56 71.31 16.30
N ILE A 25 28.28 71.64 17.37
CA ILE A 25 28.17 70.95 18.67
C ILE A 25 27.16 71.65 19.59
N LYS A 26 26.94 72.97 19.43
CA LYS A 26 25.96 73.74 20.24
C LYS A 26 24.50 73.64 19.76
N ARG A 27 24.14 72.50 19.13
CA ARG A 27 22.76 72.15 18.75
C ARG A 27 22.38 70.69 19.05
N ARG A 28 23.15 69.99 19.89
CA ARG A 28 22.85 68.60 20.29
C ARG A 28 22.75 68.37 21.79
N ILE A 29 22.55 69.40 22.61
CA ILE A 29 22.26 69.23 24.03
C ILE A 29 21.20 70.25 24.47
N LYS A 30 19.99 70.12 23.91
CA LYS A 30 18.76 70.66 24.51
C LYS A 30 17.55 69.94 23.92
N ASN A 31 17.36 68.72 24.38
CA ASN A 31 16.07 68.05 24.54
C ASN A 31 16.34 66.83 25.42
N GLN A 32 16.60 67.08 26.70
CA GLN A 32 16.27 66.12 27.75
C GLN A 32 14.73 66.08 27.83
N LYS A 33 14.08 65.59 26.77
CA LYS A 33 12.65 65.26 26.82
C LYS A 33 12.61 63.93 27.55
N GLY A 34 12.05 63.93 28.76
CA GLY A 34 11.73 62.68 29.43
C GLY A 34 10.89 61.79 28.52
N PHE A 35 10.96 60.48 28.74
CA PHE A 35 10.20 59.48 27.98
C PHE A 35 8.75 59.94 27.87
N THR A 36 8.24 60.11 26.65
CA THR A 36 6.85 60.53 26.50
C THR A 36 5.94 59.37 26.86
N LEU A 37 4.80 59.63 27.52
CA LEU A 37 3.80 58.60 27.80
C LEU A 37 3.38 57.88 26.51
N LEU A 38 3.33 58.61 25.39
CA LEU A 38 3.02 58.08 24.08
C LEU A 38 4.08 57.09 23.56
N GLU A 39 5.38 57.37 23.72
CA GLU A 39 6.45 56.41 23.38
C GLU A 39 6.36 55.14 24.22
N LEU A 40 6.04 55.25 25.51
CA LEU A 40 5.92 54.09 26.38
C LEU A 40 4.74 53.20 25.96
N ILE A 41 3.58 53.81 25.69
CA ILE A 41 2.39 53.08 25.23
C ILE A 41 2.64 52.46 23.85
N LEU A 42 3.30 53.17 22.93
CA LEU A 42 3.66 52.66 21.61
C LEU A 42 4.61 51.47 21.72
N ALA A 43 5.66 51.56 22.53
CA ALA A 43 6.61 50.48 22.76
C ALA A 43 5.92 49.24 23.37
N MET A 44 5.09 49.42 24.40
CA MET A 44 4.30 48.33 24.98
C MET A 44 3.34 47.70 23.96
N SER A 45 2.70 48.51 23.11
CA SER A 45 1.77 48.03 22.09
C SER A 45 2.48 47.17 21.05
N ILE A 46 3.67 47.59 20.58
CA ILE A 46 4.48 46.81 19.64
C ILE A 46 4.91 45.49 20.29
N VAL A 47 5.38 45.52 21.54
CA VAL A 47 5.77 44.29 22.26
C VAL A 47 4.58 43.33 22.39
N ALA A 48 3.40 43.84 22.77
CA ALA A 48 2.20 43.03 22.87
C ALA A 48 1.81 42.38 21.53
N ILE A 49 1.89 43.14 20.42
CA ILE A 49 1.63 42.62 19.07
C ILE A 49 2.65 41.53 18.69
N VAL A 50 3.94 41.75 18.94
CA VAL A 50 4.99 40.77 18.64
C VAL A 50 4.78 39.48 19.43
N VAL A 51 4.47 39.58 20.73
CA VAL A 51 4.15 38.42 21.57
C VAL A 51 2.91 37.70 21.06
N ALA A 52 1.85 38.43 20.71
CA ALA A 52 0.62 37.85 20.18
C ALA A 52 0.86 37.10 18.86
N LEU A 53 1.63 37.67 17.94
CA LEU A 53 2.01 37.01 16.68
C LEU A 53 2.91 35.79 16.92
N GLY A 54 3.86 35.88 17.86
CA GLY A 54 4.72 34.76 18.24
C GLY A 54 3.91 33.58 18.80
N LEU A 55 2.99 33.85 19.73
CA LEU A 55 2.09 32.84 20.29
C LEU A 55 1.13 32.27 19.23
N GLY A 56 0.64 33.11 18.33
CA GLY A 56 -0.18 32.68 17.18
C GLY A 56 0.58 31.74 16.24
N GLY A 57 1.83 32.06 15.93
CA GLY A 57 2.72 31.22 15.12
C GLY A 57 3.01 29.87 15.76
N VAL A 58 3.26 29.84 17.08
CA VAL A 58 3.47 28.58 17.83
C VAL A 58 2.21 27.70 17.78
N ARG A 59 1.03 28.27 18.03
CA ARG A 59 -0.24 27.50 17.95
C ARG A 59 -0.49 26.93 16.56
N LEU A 60 -0.23 27.73 15.52
CA LEU A 60 -0.37 27.27 14.14
C LEU A 60 0.64 26.16 13.81
N GLY A 61 1.88 26.29 14.28
CA GLY A 61 2.92 25.27 14.09
C GLY A 61 2.55 23.94 14.74
N ILE A 62 2.01 23.97 15.96
CA ILE A 62 1.53 22.77 16.66
C ILE A 62 0.36 22.15 15.89
N ALA A 63 -0.67 22.93 15.55
CA ALA A 63 -1.83 22.42 14.83
C ALA A 63 -1.47 21.82 13.46
N ALA A 64 -0.56 22.46 12.72
CA ALA A 64 -0.08 21.97 11.43
C ALA A 64 0.70 20.65 11.58
N ARG A 65 1.52 20.52 12.63
CA ARG A 65 2.25 19.30 12.96
C ARG A 65 1.28 18.17 13.30
N ASP A 66 0.32 18.39 14.18
CA ASP A 66 -0.64 17.36 14.62
C ASP A 66 -1.44 16.78 13.46
N VAL A 67 -1.93 17.65 12.55
CA VAL A 67 -2.64 17.20 11.34
C VAL A 67 -1.71 16.44 10.39
N GLY A 68 -0.44 16.84 10.31
CA GLY A 68 0.59 16.14 9.56
C GLY A 68 0.84 14.73 10.11
N GLU A 69 1.06 14.61 11.42
CA GLU A 69 1.29 13.34 12.11
C GLU A 69 0.12 12.38 11.92
N GLN A 70 -1.13 12.86 12.07
CA GLN A 70 -2.32 12.03 11.86
C GLN A 70 -2.43 11.50 10.43
N LYS A 71 -2.12 12.32 9.42
CA LYS A 71 -2.11 11.87 8.02
C LYS A 71 -1.01 10.83 7.78
N VAL A 72 0.18 11.07 8.31
CA VAL A 72 1.30 10.14 8.15
C VAL A 72 0.96 8.77 8.74
N ASP A 73 0.38 8.72 9.93
CA ASP A 73 -0.06 7.46 10.57
C ASP A 73 -1.07 6.70 9.69
N ILE A 74 -2.11 7.39 9.19
CA ILE A 74 -3.11 6.82 8.28
C ILE A 74 -2.47 6.19 7.03
N TYR A 75 -1.55 6.90 6.37
CA TYR A 75 -0.88 6.38 5.17
C TYR A 75 0.09 5.24 5.49
N GLN A 76 0.76 5.26 6.64
CA GLN A 76 1.60 4.17 7.10
C GLN A 76 0.79 2.89 7.32
N ARG A 77 -0.37 3.00 7.98
CA ARG A 77 -1.31 1.88 8.17
C ARG A 77 -1.78 1.31 6.83
N LEU A 78 -2.25 2.17 5.91
CA LEU A 78 -2.67 1.74 4.57
C LEU A 78 -1.54 1.00 3.83
N ARG A 79 -0.31 1.49 3.93
CA ARG A 79 0.86 0.89 3.29
C ARG A 79 1.17 -0.50 3.86
N ILE A 80 1.16 -0.66 5.18
CA ILE A 80 1.47 -1.95 5.84
C ILE A 80 0.46 -3.03 5.40
N ILE A 81 -0.84 -2.71 5.47
CA ILE A 81 -1.91 -3.63 5.06
C ILE A 81 -1.75 -4.03 3.58
N SER A 82 -1.49 -3.03 2.73
CA SER A 82 -1.32 -3.23 1.30
C SER A 82 -0.14 -4.13 0.98
N GLU A 83 1.00 -3.94 1.64
CA GLU A 83 2.21 -4.74 1.40
C GLU A 83 2.04 -6.18 1.89
N GLN A 84 1.41 -6.41 3.05
CA GLN A 84 1.11 -7.76 3.53
C GLN A 84 0.21 -8.53 2.55
N LEU A 85 -0.86 -7.89 2.08
CA LEU A 85 -1.78 -8.48 1.11
C LEU A 85 -1.11 -8.74 -0.23
N LYS A 86 -0.31 -7.77 -0.72
CA LYS A 86 0.49 -7.90 -1.95
C LYS A 86 1.48 -9.05 -1.86
N GLN A 87 2.22 -9.19 -0.77
CA GLN A 87 3.20 -10.27 -0.59
C GLN A 87 2.52 -11.64 -0.66
N LYS A 88 1.42 -11.85 0.08
CA LYS A 88 0.66 -13.11 0.04
C LYS A 88 0.15 -13.40 -1.37
N LEU A 89 -0.39 -12.39 -2.06
CA LEU A 89 -0.92 -12.52 -3.43
C LEU A 89 0.16 -12.79 -4.48
N GLN A 90 1.32 -12.17 -4.39
CA GLN A 90 2.44 -12.43 -5.30
C GLN A 90 2.96 -13.86 -5.15
N SER A 91 2.85 -14.46 -3.96
CA SER A 91 3.19 -15.86 -3.70
C SER A 91 2.06 -16.85 -4.07
N THR A 92 1.01 -16.39 -4.75
CA THR A 92 -0.04 -17.27 -5.30
C THR A 92 0.49 -18.07 -6.48
N TYR A 93 0.20 -19.36 -6.51
CA TYR A 93 0.48 -20.24 -7.65
C TYR A 93 -0.79 -21.00 -8.06
N PRO A 94 -0.97 -21.34 -9.35
CA PRO A 94 -2.16 -22.06 -9.80
C PRO A 94 -2.10 -23.50 -9.31
N VAL A 95 -2.97 -23.80 -8.35
CA VAL A 95 -3.10 -25.12 -7.76
C VAL A 95 -4.45 -25.68 -8.16
N PHE A 96 -4.45 -26.87 -8.75
CA PHE A 96 -5.68 -27.57 -9.14
C PHE A 96 -6.00 -28.68 -8.15
N VAL A 97 -7.16 -28.61 -7.53
CA VAL A 97 -7.61 -29.56 -6.49
C VAL A 97 -8.80 -30.36 -6.96
N SER A 98 -8.90 -31.61 -6.52
CA SER A 98 -10.10 -32.42 -6.79
C SER A 98 -11.26 -31.91 -5.95
N LYS A 99 -12.45 -31.79 -6.55
CA LYS A 99 -13.63 -31.40 -5.80
C LYS A 99 -14.07 -32.53 -4.87
N ILE A 100 -13.98 -32.31 -3.56
CA ILE A 100 -14.58 -33.20 -2.57
C ILE A 100 -16.08 -32.85 -2.51
N ASN A 101 -16.92 -33.68 -3.13
CA ASN A 101 -18.36 -33.59 -2.92
C ASN A 101 -18.66 -34.09 -1.50
N GLY A 102 -19.22 -33.22 -0.67
CA GLY A 102 -19.32 -33.45 0.77
C GLY A 102 -20.13 -34.69 1.15
N MET A 103 -19.50 -35.54 1.95
CA MET A 103 -20.10 -36.30 3.05
C MET A 103 -18.99 -36.46 4.12
N PRO A 104 -19.17 -36.01 5.37
CA PRO A 104 -18.20 -36.26 6.43
C PRO A 104 -18.04 -37.78 6.62
N GLY A 105 -16.82 -38.30 6.49
CA GLY A 105 -16.53 -39.73 6.70
C GLY A 105 -16.61 -40.64 5.45
N ALA A 106 -16.95 -40.11 4.27
CA ALA A 106 -16.72 -40.85 3.02
C ALA A 106 -15.25 -40.69 2.62
N THR A 107 -14.50 -41.79 2.55
CA THR A 107 -13.19 -41.83 1.90
C THR A 107 -13.23 -41.05 0.60
N ALA A 108 -12.33 -40.08 0.45
CA ALA A 108 -12.23 -39.17 -0.69
C ALA A 108 -12.47 -39.92 -2.01
N SER A 109 -13.71 -39.90 -2.52
CA SER A 109 -13.97 -40.35 -3.87
C SER A 109 -13.31 -39.30 -4.75
N LEU A 110 -12.14 -39.65 -5.28
CA LEU A 110 -11.36 -38.83 -6.19
C LEU A 110 -12.24 -38.54 -7.40
N SER A 111 -13.02 -37.47 -7.34
CA SER A 111 -13.66 -36.94 -8.53
C SER A 111 -12.54 -36.59 -9.50
N SER A 112 -12.63 -37.08 -10.73
CA SER A 112 -11.80 -36.68 -11.86
C SER A 112 -11.92 -35.17 -12.16
N LYS A 113 -12.94 -34.52 -11.60
CA LYS A 113 -13.14 -33.08 -11.69
C LYS A 113 -12.16 -32.32 -10.82
N LYS A 114 -11.33 -31.51 -11.49
CA LYS A 114 -10.40 -30.56 -10.90
C LYS A 114 -11.00 -29.15 -10.89
N ILE A 115 -10.62 -28.34 -9.92
CA ILE A 115 -10.94 -26.91 -9.85
C ILE A 115 -9.68 -26.14 -9.47
N LEU A 116 -9.53 -24.94 -10.02
CA LEU A 116 -8.47 -24.03 -9.58
C LEU A 116 -8.78 -23.54 -8.15
N ALA A 117 -7.81 -23.68 -7.25
CA ALA A 117 -7.84 -23.21 -5.88
C ALA A 117 -7.61 -21.69 -5.81
N PHE A 118 -8.50 -20.95 -6.48
CA PHE A 118 -8.55 -19.49 -6.49
C PHE A 118 -10.01 -19.05 -6.70
N GLU A 119 -10.55 -18.31 -5.73
CA GLU A 119 -11.87 -17.69 -5.80
C GLU A 119 -11.80 -16.25 -5.31
N GLY A 120 -12.63 -15.39 -5.90
CA GLY A 120 -12.62 -13.98 -5.59
C GLY A 120 -13.99 -13.33 -5.75
N ASN A 121 -14.36 -12.54 -4.76
CA ASN A 121 -15.52 -11.66 -4.76
C ASN A 121 -15.04 -10.23 -4.58
N THR A 122 -15.97 -9.28 -4.64
CA THR A 122 -15.62 -7.86 -4.51
C THR A 122 -15.02 -7.51 -3.15
N ASP A 123 -15.35 -8.24 -2.08
CA ASP A 123 -14.93 -7.94 -0.70
C ASP A 123 -14.02 -9.00 -0.07
N SER A 124 -13.76 -10.09 -0.80
CA SER A 124 -13.05 -11.24 -0.29
C SER A 124 -12.31 -11.99 -1.39
N ILE A 125 -11.16 -12.54 -1.05
CA ILE A 125 -10.33 -13.31 -1.97
C ILE A 125 -9.76 -14.51 -1.24
N ARG A 126 -9.82 -15.69 -1.86
CA ARG A 126 -9.31 -16.94 -1.29
C ARG A 126 -8.48 -17.68 -2.33
N PHE A 127 -7.32 -18.14 -1.93
CA PHE A 127 -6.33 -18.75 -2.82
C PHE A 127 -5.32 -19.58 -2.03
N VAL A 128 -4.52 -20.35 -2.75
CA VAL A 128 -3.37 -21.06 -2.19
C VAL A 128 -2.10 -20.24 -2.41
N THR A 129 -1.27 -20.13 -1.37
CA THR A 129 -0.01 -19.39 -1.40
C THR A 129 1.14 -20.23 -0.86
N PHE A 130 2.35 -19.88 -1.29
CA PHE A 130 3.62 -20.47 -0.84
C PHE A 130 4.43 -19.52 0.05
N SER A 131 3.86 -18.36 0.39
CA SER A 131 4.45 -17.46 1.38
C SER A 131 4.58 -18.13 2.75
N THR A 132 5.38 -17.59 3.66
CA THR A 132 5.42 -18.08 5.04
C THR A 132 4.06 -17.83 5.72
N PRO A 133 3.41 -18.84 6.35
CA PRO A 133 2.23 -18.61 7.17
C PRO A 133 2.56 -17.71 8.37
N MET A 134 1.62 -16.88 8.81
CA MET A 134 1.76 -16.17 10.10
C MET A 134 1.71 -17.15 11.28
N SER A 135 1.00 -18.26 11.08
CA SER A 135 0.87 -19.38 12.02
C SER A 135 2.14 -20.21 12.20
N ALA A 136 3.08 -20.17 11.25
CA ALA A 136 4.03 -21.24 11.06
C ALA A 136 5.02 -21.37 12.23
N SER A 137 4.87 -22.43 13.02
CA SER A 137 5.88 -22.93 13.95
C SER A 137 6.81 -23.96 13.29
N ASP A 138 6.36 -24.59 12.19
CA ASP A 138 7.10 -25.61 11.42
C ASP A 138 7.36 -25.14 9.97
N PRO A 139 8.61 -25.00 9.53
CA PRO A 139 8.96 -24.57 8.16
C PRO A 139 8.57 -25.56 7.05
N LYS A 140 8.02 -26.75 7.37
CA LYS A 140 7.66 -27.77 6.38
C LYS A 140 6.33 -27.52 5.65
N THR A 141 5.42 -26.71 6.20
CA THR A 141 4.11 -26.42 5.59
C THR A 141 4.10 -25.05 4.89
N LEU A 142 4.86 -24.94 3.79
CA LEU A 142 4.95 -23.68 3.02
C LEU A 142 3.68 -23.40 2.20
N MET A 143 2.99 -24.46 1.75
CA MET A 143 1.76 -24.36 0.96
C MET A 143 0.55 -24.35 1.89
N HIS A 144 -0.22 -23.27 1.88
CA HIS A 144 -1.41 -23.13 2.72
C HIS A 144 -2.48 -22.34 1.99
N GLU A 145 -3.73 -22.54 2.41
CA GLU A 145 -4.86 -21.78 1.90
C GLU A 145 -5.01 -20.49 2.71
N VAL A 146 -5.27 -19.38 2.03
CA VAL A 146 -5.54 -18.09 2.66
C VAL A 146 -6.86 -17.52 2.17
N LYS A 147 -7.56 -16.80 3.05
CA LYS A 147 -8.70 -15.96 2.68
C LYS A 147 -8.61 -14.60 3.35
N PHE A 148 -8.65 -13.54 2.56
CA PHE A 148 -8.81 -12.17 3.04
C PHE A 148 -10.26 -11.75 2.88
N TYR A 149 -10.81 -11.08 3.90
CA TYR A 149 -12.15 -10.50 3.85
C TYR A 149 -12.28 -9.39 4.89
N ILE A 150 -13.26 -8.50 4.70
CA ILE A 150 -13.68 -7.55 5.73
C ILE A 150 -14.78 -8.18 6.59
N GLY A 151 -14.63 -8.14 7.92
CA GLY A 151 -15.62 -8.71 8.82
C GLY A 151 -15.14 -8.84 10.26
N LYS A 152 -15.84 -9.68 11.03
CA LYS A 152 -15.52 -9.94 12.44
C LYS A 152 -14.64 -11.16 12.57
N HIS A 153 -13.61 -11.04 13.41
CA HIS A 153 -12.79 -12.16 13.83
C HIS A 153 -13.67 -13.21 14.54
N PRO A 154 -13.63 -14.49 14.15
CA PRO A 154 -14.53 -15.51 14.69
C PRO A 154 -14.43 -15.75 16.20
N GLU A 155 -13.24 -15.58 16.77
CA GLU A 155 -12.98 -15.79 18.21
C GLU A 155 -13.11 -14.51 19.04
N THR A 156 -12.36 -13.45 18.70
CA THR A 156 -12.33 -12.19 19.45
C THR A 156 -13.52 -11.26 19.16
N GLY A 157 -14.23 -11.46 18.05
CA GLY A 157 -15.32 -10.58 17.60
C GLY A 157 -14.86 -9.22 17.05
N GLN A 158 -13.55 -8.96 17.02
CA GLN A 158 -12.96 -7.72 16.53
C GLN A 158 -13.25 -7.50 15.05
N ASN A 159 -13.62 -6.28 14.66
CA ASN A 159 -13.97 -5.96 13.28
C ASN A 159 -12.78 -5.39 12.51
N GLY A 160 -12.58 -5.81 11.27
CA GLY A 160 -11.48 -5.33 10.46
C GLY A 160 -11.26 -6.15 9.19
N VAL A 161 -10.06 -6.03 8.63
CA VAL A 161 -9.56 -6.96 7.62
C VAL A 161 -9.07 -8.21 8.32
N ILE A 162 -9.67 -9.33 7.99
CA ILE A 162 -9.35 -10.63 8.55
C ILE A 162 -8.55 -11.43 7.52
N LEU A 163 -7.41 -11.96 7.93
CA LEU A 163 -6.74 -13.07 7.25
C LEU A 163 -7.17 -14.37 7.91
N MET A 164 -7.68 -15.29 7.12
CA MET A 164 -7.78 -16.71 7.48
C MET A 164 -6.61 -17.45 6.83
N GLU A 165 -5.89 -18.25 7.59
CA GLU A 165 -4.92 -19.23 7.10
C GLU A 165 -5.43 -20.64 7.44
N ARG A 166 -5.34 -21.57 6.50
CA ARG A 166 -5.64 -22.98 6.71
C ARG A 166 -4.47 -23.86 6.29
N ASP A 167 -4.04 -24.75 7.17
CA ASP A 167 -3.17 -25.87 6.81
C ASP A 167 -3.95 -26.88 5.97
N ILE A 168 -3.45 -27.15 4.76
CA ILE A 168 -4.06 -28.03 3.77
C ILE A 168 -3.32 -29.37 3.62
N SER A 169 -2.40 -29.69 4.53
CA SER A 169 -1.62 -30.93 4.51
C SER A 169 -2.52 -32.19 4.56
N ASN A 170 -3.74 -32.06 5.07
CA ASN A 170 -4.73 -33.13 5.16
C ASN A 170 -5.61 -33.29 3.90
N GLY A 171 -5.34 -32.52 2.84
CA GLY A 171 -6.06 -32.62 1.56
C GLY A 171 -7.47 -32.00 1.56
N ASP A 172 -7.78 -31.17 2.55
CA ASP A 172 -9.05 -30.45 2.70
C ASP A 172 -9.06 -29.09 1.97
N THR A 173 -8.14 -28.88 1.03
CA THR A 173 -7.99 -27.65 0.25
C THR A 173 -9.31 -27.25 -0.41
N PHE A 174 -9.71 -26.00 -0.22
CA PHE A 174 -10.92 -25.42 -0.79
C PHE A 174 -12.23 -26.10 -0.36
N SER A 175 -12.20 -26.89 0.72
CA SER A 175 -13.40 -27.42 1.36
C SER A 175 -14.19 -26.32 2.10
N LYS A 176 -15.35 -26.68 2.67
CA LYS A 176 -16.16 -25.75 3.47
C LYS A 176 -15.34 -25.20 4.63
N ILE A 177 -15.47 -23.91 4.91
CA ILE A 177 -14.82 -23.26 6.06
C ILE A 177 -15.66 -23.49 7.30
N GLU A 178 -15.08 -24.22 8.26
CA GLU A 178 -15.63 -24.40 9.60
C GLU A 178 -14.83 -23.51 10.56
N PRO A 179 -15.40 -22.41 11.08
CA PRO A 179 -14.63 -21.38 11.78
C PRO A 179 -13.84 -21.82 13.01
N ARG A 180 -14.14 -23.01 13.56
CA ARG A 180 -13.50 -23.57 14.76
C ARG A 180 -12.71 -24.85 14.48
N SER A 181 -12.34 -25.10 13.22
CA SER A 181 -11.45 -26.21 12.86
C SER A 181 -10.04 -25.96 13.40
N SER A 182 -9.38 -27.00 13.91
CA SER A 182 -7.99 -26.93 14.38
C SER A 182 -6.99 -26.62 13.26
N SER A 183 -7.35 -26.85 12.00
CA SER A 183 -6.52 -26.53 10.83
C SER A 183 -6.57 -25.07 10.40
N ILE A 184 -7.43 -24.24 11.02
CA ILE A 184 -7.68 -22.86 10.61
C ILE A 184 -7.28 -21.88 11.70
N GLN A 185 -6.58 -20.81 11.30
CA GLN A 185 -6.26 -19.68 12.15
C GLN A 185 -6.74 -18.38 11.54
N TYR A 186 -7.10 -17.43 12.40
CA TYR A 186 -7.57 -16.11 12.00
C TYR A 186 -6.67 -15.04 12.60
N PHE A 187 -6.41 -13.99 11.82
CA PHE A 187 -5.60 -12.85 12.21
C PHE A 187 -6.33 -11.57 11.83
N VAL A 188 -6.35 -10.59 12.73
CA VAL A 188 -6.80 -9.23 12.43
C VAL A 188 -5.61 -8.49 11.82
N MET A 189 -5.69 -8.21 10.53
CA MET A 189 -4.64 -7.49 9.80
C MET A 189 -4.71 -5.99 10.01
N ALA A 190 -5.94 -5.47 10.10
CA ALA A 190 -6.17 -4.07 10.40
C ALA A 190 -7.58 -3.82 10.93
N GLU A 191 -7.63 -2.94 11.92
CA GLU A 191 -8.85 -2.42 12.49
C GLU A 191 -9.31 -1.15 11.76
N ASN A 192 -10.57 -0.76 12.00
CA ASN A 192 -11.14 0.49 11.48
C ASN A 192 -11.09 0.61 9.95
N VAL A 193 -11.10 -0.52 9.24
CA VAL A 193 -11.20 -0.56 7.78
C VAL A 193 -12.67 -0.40 7.39
N ALA A 194 -12.96 0.62 6.60
CA ALA A 194 -14.30 0.90 6.08
C ALA A 194 -14.60 0.10 4.81
N GLN A 195 -13.57 -0.15 4.01
CA GLN A 195 -13.72 -0.81 2.72
C GLN A 195 -12.47 -1.60 2.36
N LEU A 196 -12.68 -2.82 1.87
CA LEU A 196 -11.70 -3.62 1.16
C LEU A 196 -12.36 -4.09 -0.14
N LYS A 197 -11.79 -3.72 -1.28
CA LYS A 197 -12.33 -4.07 -2.59
C LYS A 197 -11.30 -4.76 -3.48
N PHE A 198 -11.76 -5.77 -4.20
CA PHE A 198 -10.98 -6.54 -5.16
C PHE A 198 -11.59 -6.48 -6.55
N ARG A 199 -10.74 -6.34 -7.56
CA ARG A 199 -11.08 -6.54 -8.98
C ARG A 199 -10.02 -7.42 -9.63
N TYR A 200 -10.43 -8.20 -10.61
CA TYR A 200 -9.65 -9.30 -11.17
C TYR A 200 -9.45 -9.08 -12.66
N TYR A 201 -8.19 -9.04 -13.10
CA TYR A 201 -7.88 -8.94 -14.53
C TYR A 201 -7.82 -10.34 -15.15
N GLN A 202 -8.80 -10.61 -16.02
CA GLN A 202 -8.89 -11.85 -16.77
C GLN A 202 -8.48 -11.61 -18.23
N MET A 203 -7.70 -12.54 -18.79
CA MET A 203 -7.42 -12.53 -20.22
C MET A 203 -8.16 -13.68 -20.91
N LYS A 204 -8.69 -13.40 -22.10
CA LYS A 204 -9.29 -14.37 -23.00
C LYS A 204 -8.44 -14.44 -24.25
N LYS A 205 -8.05 -15.66 -24.62
CA LYS A 205 -7.41 -15.93 -25.90
C LYS A 205 -8.46 -15.81 -26.99
N THR A 206 -8.22 -14.94 -27.96
CA THR A 206 -9.09 -14.86 -29.13
C THR A 206 -8.82 -16.08 -29.99
N PRO A 207 -9.83 -16.90 -30.33
CA PRO A 207 -9.62 -18.03 -31.22
C PRO A 207 -9.07 -17.53 -32.57
N LEU A 208 -7.92 -18.05 -32.98
CA LEU A 208 -7.36 -17.81 -34.31
C LEU A 208 -8.10 -18.68 -35.33
N ASN A 209 -8.51 -18.09 -36.45
CA ASN A 209 -8.98 -18.84 -37.61
C ASN A 209 -7.85 -19.68 -38.21
N ASP A 210 -8.18 -20.79 -38.88
CA ASP A 210 -7.18 -21.73 -39.42
C ASP A 210 -6.21 -21.08 -40.42
N LEU A 211 -6.68 -20.08 -41.18
CA LEU A 211 -5.85 -19.27 -42.09
C LEU A 211 -4.83 -18.39 -41.35
N ASP A 212 -5.14 -17.95 -40.13
CA ASP A 212 -4.22 -17.14 -39.31
C ASP A 212 -3.17 -18.01 -38.63
N ARG A 213 -3.50 -19.28 -38.32
CA ARG A 213 -2.53 -20.27 -37.82
C ARG A 213 -1.49 -20.64 -38.87
N LEU A 214 -1.92 -20.82 -40.12
CA LEU A 214 -1.03 -21.16 -41.24
C LEU A 214 -0.05 -20.01 -41.55
N ASN A 215 -0.45 -18.77 -41.28
CA ASN A 215 0.36 -17.57 -41.51
C ASN A 215 1.23 -17.16 -40.30
N ASN A 216 1.38 -18.01 -39.29
CA ASN A 216 2.15 -17.72 -38.06
C ASN A 216 1.79 -16.37 -37.41
N LYS A 217 0.51 -15.96 -37.46
CA LYS A 217 0.11 -14.71 -36.81
C LYS A 217 0.21 -14.84 -35.29
N PRO A 218 0.64 -13.78 -34.58
CA PRO A 218 0.73 -13.82 -33.13
C PRO A 218 -0.66 -14.03 -32.51
N LEU A 219 -0.73 -14.80 -31.42
CA LEU A 219 -1.95 -14.98 -30.64
C LEU A 219 -2.45 -13.62 -30.15
N LYS A 220 -3.73 -13.35 -30.35
CA LYS A 220 -4.39 -12.15 -29.82
C LYS A 220 -5.06 -12.46 -28.48
N PHE A 221 -4.83 -11.59 -27.50
CA PHE A 221 -5.44 -11.65 -26.18
C PHE A 221 -6.34 -10.44 -25.96
N SER A 222 -7.48 -10.63 -25.32
CA SER A 222 -8.36 -9.55 -24.85
C SER A 222 -8.46 -9.64 -23.34
N GLY A 223 -8.26 -8.53 -22.64
CA GLY A 223 -8.30 -8.49 -21.18
C GLY A 223 -9.43 -7.62 -20.66
N GLN A 224 -10.04 -8.05 -19.55
CA GLN A 224 -11.12 -7.33 -18.89
C GLN A 224 -10.97 -7.40 -17.36
N TRP A 225 -11.29 -6.29 -16.69
CA TRP A 225 -11.44 -6.24 -15.24
C TRP A 225 -12.83 -6.67 -14.82
N ASN A 226 -12.92 -7.64 -13.90
CA ASN A 226 -14.16 -8.17 -13.35
C ASN A 226 -14.17 -8.01 -11.82
N ASP A 227 -15.35 -7.83 -11.23
CA ASP A 227 -15.47 -7.64 -9.76
C ASP A 227 -15.54 -8.97 -8.98
N SER A 228 -15.60 -10.09 -9.69
CA SER A 228 -15.61 -11.43 -9.13
C SER A 228 -14.98 -12.44 -10.10
N ILE A 229 -14.51 -13.55 -9.54
CA ILE A 229 -13.98 -14.69 -10.27
C ILE A 229 -14.29 -15.99 -9.53
N SER A 230 -15.00 -16.87 -10.23
CA SER A 230 -15.35 -18.20 -9.78
C SER A 230 -15.04 -19.19 -10.89
N MET A 231 -14.36 -20.28 -10.55
CA MET A 231 -13.93 -21.26 -11.53
C MET A 231 -14.87 -22.46 -11.56
N ILE A 232 -15.15 -22.96 -12.77
CA ILE A 232 -16.00 -24.13 -12.96
C ILE A 232 -15.10 -25.38 -12.91
N PRO A 233 -15.49 -26.43 -12.16
CA PRO A 233 -14.78 -27.69 -12.19
C PRO A 233 -14.72 -28.28 -13.59
N PHE A 234 -13.58 -28.84 -13.98
CA PHE A 234 -13.32 -29.43 -15.29
C PHE A 234 -12.79 -30.86 -15.16
N GLU A 235 -13.04 -31.68 -16.17
CA GLU A 235 -12.49 -33.04 -16.24
C GLU A 235 -11.02 -33.00 -16.67
N GLN A 236 -10.17 -33.74 -15.96
CA GLN A 236 -8.78 -33.92 -16.37
C GLN A 236 -8.70 -34.93 -17.53
N SER A 237 -8.01 -34.57 -18.62
CA SER A 237 -7.74 -35.51 -19.71
C SER A 237 -6.82 -36.66 -19.25
N GLN A 238 -7.06 -37.88 -19.74
CA GLN A 238 -6.31 -39.08 -19.33
C GLN A 238 -4.87 -39.13 -19.88
N ASP A 239 -4.52 -38.25 -20.82
CA ASP A 239 -3.21 -38.16 -21.45
C ASP A 239 -2.20 -37.39 -20.56
N SER A 240 -1.58 -38.11 -19.63
CA SER A 240 -0.43 -37.68 -18.80
C SER A 240 -0.68 -36.55 -17.76
N PRO A 241 -0.30 -36.74 -16.48
CA PRO A 241 -0.61 -35.84 -15.36
C PRO A 241 0.28 -34.59 -15.27
N SER A 242 0.76 -34.05 -16.41
CA SER A 242 1.60 -32.85 -16.40
C SER A 242 0.81 -31.58 -16.08
N GLN A 243 1.43 -30.62 -15.36
CA GLN A 243 0.79 -29.34 -15.00
C GLN A 243 0.36 -28.51 -16.23
N SER A 244 1.12 -28.59 -17.33
CA SER A 244 0.80 -27.90 -18.58
C SER A 244 -0.51 -28.40 -19.20
N ASN A 245 -0.76 -29.72 -19.16
CA ASN A 245 -2.02 -30.30 -19.63
C ASN A 245 -3.21 -29.83 -18.79
N LEU A 246 -3.04 -29.69 -17.47
CA LEU A 246 -4.09 -29.19 -16.58
C LEU A 246 -4.46 -27.74 -16.86
N VAL A 247 -3.48 -26.87 -17.12
CA VAL A 247 -3.76 -25.46 -17.49
C VAL A 247 -4.52 -25.41 -18.82
N LEU A 248 -4.13 -26.21 -19.81
CA LEU A 248 -4.82 -26.26 -21.10
C LEU A 248 -6.26 -26.76 -20.97
N ASP A 249 -6.51 -27.81 -20.18
CA ASP A 249 -7.86 -28.34 -19.95
C ASP A 249 -8.73 -27.35 -19.18
N PHE A 250 -8.14 -26.64 -18.21
CA PHE A 250 -8.78 -25.54 -17.51
C PHE A 250 -9.18 -24.41 -18.48
N GLU A 251 -8.26 -23.94 -19.32
CA GLU A 251 -8.50 -22.84 -20.27
C GLU A 251 -9.57 -23.20 -21.30
N LYS A 252 -9.57 -24.44 -21.81
CA LYS A 252 -10.62 -24.94 -22.72
C LYS A 252 -11.99 -24.91 -22.05
N SER A 253 -12.08 -25.38 -20.82
CA SER A 253 -13.35 -25.54 -20.09
C SER A 253 -13.91 -24.20 -19.60
N ASN A 254 -13.06 -23.34 -19.05
CA ASN A 254 -13.46 -22.07 -18.46
C ASN A 254 -13.43 -20.90 -19.46
N LYS A 255 -12.86 -21.09 -20.67
CA LYS A 255 -12.73 -20.07 -21.73
C LYS A 255 -12.04 -18.78 -21.27
N ILE A 256 -11.21 -18.88 -20.23
CA ILE A 256 -10.43 -17.79 -19.64
C ILE A 256 -9.04 -18.31 -19.31
N SER A 257 -8.05 -17.42 -19.34
CA SER A 257 -6.76 -17.71 -18.73
C SER A 257 -6.89 -17.63 -17.21
N LEU A 258 -5.89 -18.17 -16.52
CA LEU A 258 -5.69 -17.90 -15.10
C LEU A 258 -5.66 -16.37 -14.85
N PRO A 259 -6.25 -15.88 -13.74
CA PRO A 259 -6.30 -14.45 -13.43
C PRO A 259 -4.88 -13.88 -13.38
N ARG A 260 -4.62 -12.77 -14.07
CA ARG A 260 -3.25 -12.26 -14.27
C ARG A 260 -2.87 -11.14 -13.29
N ALA A 261 -3.86 -10.42 -12.79
CA ALA A 261 -3.66 -9.39 -11.79
C ALA A 261 -4.89 -9.21 -10.90
N VAL A 262 -4.66 -8.67 -9.70
CA VAL A 262 -5.70 -8.25 -8.76
C VAL A 262 -5.49 -6.77 -8.46
N GLU A 263 -6.54 -5.97 -8.63
CA GLU A 263 -6.59 -4.60 -8.14
C GLU A 263 -7.20 -4.59 -6.75
N ILE A 264 -6.58 -3.85 -5.84
CA ILE A 264 -6.94 -3.78 -4.43
C ILE A 264 -7.20 -2.32 -4.08
N THR A 265 -8.34 -2.05 -3.46
CA THR A 265 -8.67 -0.74 -2.89
C THR A 265 -8.99 -0.87 -1.41
N ILE A 266 -8.32 -0.08 -0.56
CA ILE A 266 -8.51 -0.10 0.89
C ILE A 266 -8.95 1.30 1.34
N GLY A 267 -9.98 1.35 2.18
CA GLY A 267 -10.43 2.58 2.83
C GLY A 267 -10.42 2.40 4.34
N ILE A 268 -9.80 3.33 5.07
CA ILE A 268 -9.78 3.33 6.54
C ILE A 268 -10.54 4.51 7.12
N ASN A 269 -11.21 4.28 8.23
CA ASN A 269 -11.79 5.34 9.04
C ASN A 269 -10.70 5.86 9.99
N PRO A 270 -10.45 7.18 10.03
CA PRO A 270 -9.55 7.76 11.01
C PRO A 270 -10.01 7.42 12.42
N GLU A 271 -9.07 7.23 13.33
CA GLU A 271 -9.39 7.20 14.76
C GLU A 271 -9.54 8.62 15.31
N PRO A 272 -10.51 8.85 16.21
CA PRO A 272 -10.64 10.12 16.91
C PRO A 272 -9.40 10.37 17.76
N LYS A 273 -9.02 11.65 17.92
CA LYS A 273 -7.88 11.98 18.79
C LYS A 273 -8.20 11.63 20.25
N PRO A 274 -7.19 11.23 21.05
CA PRO A 274 -7.38 11.02 22.48
C PRO A 274 -7.97 12.27 23.14
N GLY A 275 -9.16 12.15 23.74
CA GLY A 275 -9.86 13.26 24.40
C GLY A 275 -10.85 14.05 23.52
N GLU A 276 -10.93 13.77 22.21
CA GLU A 276 -12.03 14.24 21.36
C GLU A 276 -13.09 13.14 21.27
N GLU A 277 -14.34 13.44 21.67
CA GLU A 277 -15.44 12.53 21.37
C GLU A 277 -15.61 12.44 19.85
N ALA A 278 -15.67 11.21 19.35
CA ALA A 278 -15.92 10.96 17.93
C ALA A 278 -17.29 11.51 17.55
N ALA A 279 -17.33 12.73 17.03
CA ALA A 279 -18.45 13.19 16.22
C ALA A 279 -18.50 12.27 14.99
N LYS A 280 -19.26 11.17 15.10
CA LYS A 280 -19.39 10.10 14.09
C LYS A 280 -19.74 10.60 12.68
N ASN A 281 -20.12 11.87 12.53
CA ASN A 281 -20.50 12.50 11.28
C ASN A 281 -19.38 13.21 10.51
N GLU A 282 -18.15 13.37 11.06
CA GLU A 282 -17.10 14.16 10.38
C GLU A 282 -15.87 13.36 9.90
N LEU A 283 -15.69 12.12 10.35
CA LEU A 283 -14.52 11.32 9.97
C LEU A 283 -14.72 10.69 8.59
N LYS A 284 -14.33 11.43 7.55
CA LYS A 284 -14.35 10.96 6.17
C LYS A 284 -13.34 9.83 5.97
N THR A 285 -13.81 8.70 5.44
CA THR A 285 -12.95 7.57 5.06
C THR A 285 -11.83 8.01 4.12
N VAL A 286 -10.60 7.61 4.44
CA VAL A 286 -9.42 7.86 3.62
C VAL A 286 -9.11 6.61 2.82
N PHE A 287 -9.02 6.74 1.50
CA PHE A 287 -8.73 5.63 0.60
C PHE A 287 -7.26 5.62 0.19
N SER A 288 -6.69 4.42 0.10
CA SER A 288 -5.44 4.23 -0.62
C SER A 288 -5.68 4.42 -2.12
N PRO A 289 -4.67 4.86 -2.87
CA PRO A 289 -4.63 4.62 -4.31
C PRO A 289 -4.85 3.12 -4.58
N PRO A 290 -5.56 2.75 -5.67
CA PRO A 290 -5.68 1.34 -6.06
C PRO A 290 -4.31 0.74 -6.35
N ILE A 291 -4.06 -0.47 -5.84
CA ILE A 291 -2.81 -1.20 -6.03
C ILE A 291 -3.08 -2.39 -6.93
N ILE A 292 -2.32 -2.51 -8.00
CA ILE A 292 -2.39 -3.64 -8.93
C ILE A 292 -1.27 -4.62 -8.59
N VAL A 293 -1.67 -5.85 -8.24
CA VAL A 293 -0.77 -6.95 -7.93
C VAL A 293 -0.80 -7.94 -9.08
N LEU A 294 0.34 -8.12 -9.76
CA LEU A 294 0.49 -9.17 -10.77
C LEU A 294 0.54 -10.54 -10.08
N LEU A 295 -0.18 -11.50 -10.63
CA LEU A 295 -0.20 -12.88 -10.15
C LEU A 295 0.78 -13.73 -10.97
N ASN A 296 1.51 -14.62 -10.31
CA ASN A 296 2.46 -15.54 -10.96
C ASN A 296 1.77 -16.71 -11.68
N SER A 297 0.45 -16.68 -11.78
CA SER A 297 -0.44 -17.69 -12.33
C SER A 297 -0.35 -17.91 -13.84
N GLY A 298 0.64 -17.35 -14.53
CA GLY A 298 0.97 -17.87 -15.84
C GLY A 298 2.38 -17.54 -16.26
N MET A 299 3.31 -17.69 -15.32
CA MET A 299 4.71 -17.90 -15.62
C MET A 299 4.90 -19.34 -16.07
N GLU A 300 5.33 -19.53 -17.31
CA GLU A 300 5.85 -20.81 -17.78
C GLU A 300 7.37 -20.82 -17.55
N PHE A 301 7.86 -21.75 -16.73
CA PHE A 301 9.30 -21.96 -16.62
C PHE A 301 9.75 -22.81 -17.81
N ALA A 302 10.66 -22.27 -18.62
CA ALA A 302 11.33 -23.08 -19.64
C ALA A 302 12.09 -24.21 -18.93
N LEU A 303 11.70 -25.45 -19.18
CA LEU A 303 12.46 -26.59 -18.69
C LEU A 303 13.86 -26.57 -19.35
N PRO A 304 14.95 -26.77 -18.59
CA PRO A 304 16.26 -26.89 -19.18
C PRO A 304 16.27 -28.06 -20.18
N PRO A 305 16.99 -27.94 -21.32
CA PRO A 305 17.05 -29.01 -22.29
C PRO A 305 17.60 -30.27 -21.60
N MET A 306 16.86 -31.38 -21.67
CA MET A 306 17.37 -32.68 -21.20
C MET A 306 18.64 -32.97 -21.98
N LYS A 307 19.77 -33.09 -21.27
CA LYS A 307 20.98 -33.69 -21.84
C LYS A 307 20.58 -35.10 -22.24
N LYS A 308 20.55 -35.38 -23.54
CA LYS A 308 20.56 -36.77 -24.02
C LYS A 308 21.81 -37.40 -23.43
N GLU A 309 21.65 -38.42 -22.60
CA GLU A 309 22.76 -39.29 -22.22
C GLU A 309 23.42 -39.73 -23.53
N ALA A 310 24.71 -39.43 -23.67
CA ALA A 310 25.48 -39.92 -24.78
C ALA A 310 25.46 -41.45 -24.68
N ASP A 311 24.95 -42.10 -25.72
CA ASP A 311 25.04 -43.53 -25.91
C ASP A 311 26.50 -43.95 -25.71
N ASN A 312 26.75 -44.66 -24.60
CA ASN A 312 27.97 -45.43 -24.42
C ASN A 312 27.88 -46.65 -25.34
N GLU A 313 28.19 -46.45 -26.63
CA GLU A 313 28.59 -47.54 -27.52
C GLU A 313 30.04 -47.30 -27.93
N ASN A 314 30.94 -47.99 -27.23
CA ASN A 314 32.19 -48.51 -27.76
C ASN A 314 32.60 -49.69 -26.84
N ALA A 315 32.14 -50.87 -27.21
CA ALA A 315 32.71 -52.17 -26.83
C ALA A 315 33.14 -52.87 -28.12
#